data_AF-A0AA38MLW7-F1
#
_entry.id   AF-A0AA38MLW7-F1
#
_cell.length_a   1.000
_cell.length_b   1.000
_cell.length_c   1.000
_cell.angle_alpha   90.00
_cell.angle_beta   90.00
_cell.angle_gamma   90.00
#
_symmetry.space_group_name_H-M   'P 1'
#
loop_
_entity.id
_entity.type
_entity.pdbx_description
1 polymer ?
#
loop_
_entity_poly.entity_id
_entity_poly.type
_entity_poly.pdbx_seq_one_letter_code
_entity_poly.pdbx_strand_id
1 'polypeptide(L)'
;MGLTLVKLSLNLLLWGLIQAVATNGGQKWVRANVPQYRVPGETAVLQCDYDLGNDTLYAVKWYKDHEEFYRFVPKARPQAIAYQVEGARVDVS
;
A
#
# COMPACT_ATOMS: atom_id res chain seq x y z
N MET A 1 42.50 -28.30 24.38
CA MET A 1 41.38 -28.85 23.57
C MET A 1 40.00 -28.42 24.03
N GLY A 2 39.72 -28.25 25.33
CA GLY A 2 38.38 -27.84 25.81
C GLY A 2 37.98 -26.38 25.49
N LEU A 3 38.92 -25.44 25.56
CA LEU A 3 38.64 -24.00 25.37
C LEU A 3 38.24 -23.62 23.93
N THR A 4 38.75 -24.37 22.94
CA THR A 4 38.45 -24.17 21.52
C THR A 4 37.04 -24.66 21.17
N LEU A 5 36.59 -25.76 21.79
CA LEU A 5 35.24 -26.29 21.63
C LEU A 5 34.17 -25.35 22.22
N VAL A 6 34.44 -24.75 23.38
CA VAL A 6 33.52 -23.79 24.02
C VAL A 6 33.40 -22.49 23.21
N LYS A 7 34.49 -22.02 22.59
CA LYS A 7 34.44 -20.85 21.69
C LYS A 7 33.66 -21.15 20.40
N LEU A 8 33.84 -22.34 19.83
CA LEU A 8 33.11 -22.78 18.64
C LEU A 8 31.60 -22.91 18.92
N SER A 9 31.22 -23.51 20.04
CA SER A 9 29.81 -23.61 20.42
C SER A 9 29.18 -22.25 20.71
N LEU A 10 29.90 -21.34 21.38
CA LEU A 10 29.42 -19.97 21.63
C LEU A 10 29.25 -19.18 20.32
N ASN A 11 30.17 -19.29 19.36
CA ASN A 11 30.05 -18.65 18.04
C ASN A 11 28.88 -19.21 17.22
N LEU A 12 28.64 -20.53 17.29
CA LEU A 12 27.49 -21.17 16.65
C LEU A 12 26.16 -20.72 17.27
N LEU A 13 26.11 -20.56 18.60
CA LEU A 13 24.95 -20.00 19.31
C LEU A 13 24.73 -18.52 18.96
N LEU A 14 25.80 -17.73 18.91
CA LEU A 14 25.78 -16.32 18.50
C LEU A 14 25.27 -16.16 17.05
N TRP A 15 25.75 -16.97 16.11
CA TRP A 15 25.24 -16.96 14.73
C TRP A 15 23.79 -17.44 14.62
N GLY A 16 23.40 -18.47 15.38
CA GLY A 16 22.02 -18.95 15.41
C GLY A 16 21.03 -17.91 15.92
N LEU A 17 21.40 -17.11 16.91
CA LEU A 17 20.59 -15.99 17.41
C LEU A 17 20.46 -14.85 16.39
N ILE A 18 21.50 -14.57 15.60
CA ILE A 18 21.49 -13.53 14.55
C ILE A 18 20.56 -13.93 13.39
N GLN A 19 20.50 -15.21 13.01
CA GLN A 19 19.64 -15.71 11.91
C GLN A 19 18.15 -15.78 12.28
N ALA A 20 17.80 -15.76 13.57
CA ALA A 20 16.41 -15.82 14.03
C ALA A 20 15.63 -14.52 13.81
N VAL A 21 16.29 -13.44 13.37
CA VAL A 21 15.67 -12.13 13.10
C VAL A 21 15.69 -11.85 11.60
N ALA A 22 15.07 -12.72 10.80
CA ALA A 22 14.73 -12.43 9.42
C ALA A 22 13.21 -12.47 9.28
N THR A 23 12.54 -11.40 9.72
CA THR A 23 11.13 -11.19 9.43
C THR A 23 10.99 -10.91 7.93
N ASN A 24 10.63 -11.92 7.14
CA ASN A 24 10.13 -11.73 5.77
C ASN A 24 8.70 -11.17 5.79
N GLY A 25 8.50 -10.06 6.51
CA GLY A 25 7.25 -9.32 6.49
C GLY A 25 7.31 -8.32 5.35
N GLY A 26 6.57 -8.57 4.25
CA GLY A 26 6.43 -7.60 3.18
C GLY A 26 5.89 -6.29 3.75
N GLN A 27 6.67 -5.20 3.59
CA GLN A 27 6.30 -3.89 4.09
C GLN A 27 5.05 -3.39 3.36
N LYS A 28 3.99 -3.07 4.11
CA LYS A 28 2.74 -2.54 3.55
C LYS A 28 2.69 -1.04 3.76
N TRP A 29 2.43 -0.26 2.71
CA TRP A 29 2.25 1.18 2.81
C TRP A 29 1.26 1.69 1.75
N VAL A 30 0.62 2.81 2.05
CA VAL A 30 -0.32 3.51 1.15
C VAL A 30 -0.04 5.00 1.22
N ARG A 31 -0.07 5.68 0.06
CA ARG A 31 0.12 7.12 -0.07
C ARG A 31 -0.94 7.68 -1.00
N ALA A 32 -1.76 8.58 -0.47
CA ALA A 32 -2.68 9.40 -1.26
C ALA A 32 -1.99 10.72 -1.61
N ASN A 33 -1.87 11.03 -2.90
CA ASN A 33 -1.41 12.32 -3.39
C ASN A 33 -2.61 13.05 -4.00
N VAL A 34 -3.09 14.06 -3.28
CA VAL A 34 -4.27 14.85 -3.64
C VAL A 34 -3.88 16.33 -3.61
N PRO A 35 -4.15 17.10 -4.69
CA PRO A 35 -3.94 18.54 -4.69
C PRO A 35 -4.78 19.22 -3.60
N GLN A 36 -4.18 20.11 -2.81
CA GLN A 36 -4.89 20.82 -1.75
C GLN A 36 -5.98 21.75 -2.31
N TYR A 37 -5.69 22.41 -3.45
CA TYR A 37 -6.62 23.31 -4.15
C TYR A 37 -6.46 23.20 -5.66
N ARG A 38 -7.54 23.46 -6.40
CA ARG A 38 -7.58 23.66 -7.85
C ARG A 38 -8.56 24.76 -8.20
N VAL A 39 -8.36 25.40 -9.35
CA VAL A 39 -9.30 26.41 -9.86
C VAL A 39 -10.57 25.70 -10.33
N PRO A 40 -11.77 26.25 -10.08
CA PRO A 40 -13.01 25.67 -10.60
C PRO A 40 -12.95 25.46 -12.11
N GLY A 41 -13.31 24.26 -12.55
CA GLY A 41 -13.27 23.86 -13.97
C GLY A 41 -11.94 23.25 -14.43
N GLU A 42 -10.87 23.33 -13.63
CA GLU A 42 -9.63 22.60 -13.90
C GLU A 42 -9.72 21.14 -13.46
N THR A 43 -8.92 20.29 -14.11
CA THR A 43 -8.77 18.88 -13.73
C THR A 43 -7.88 18.73 -12.49
N ALA A 44 -8.37 18.00 -11.49
CA ALA A 44 -7.59 17.52 -10.36
C ALA A 44 -7.25 16.04 -10.55
N VAL A 45 -5.98 15.67 -10.36
CA VAL A 45 -5.52 14.28 -10.43
C VAL A 45 -5.37 13.76 -8.99
N LEU A 46 -6.12 12.71 -8.65
CA LEU A 46 -6.06 12.05 -7.36
C LEU A 46 -5.30 10.72 -7.54
N GLN A 47 -4.11 10.64 -6.96
CA GLN A 47 -3.23 9.48 -7.11
C GLN A 47 -3.16 8.70 -5.80
N CYS A 48 -3.17 7.37 -5.91
CA CYS A 48 -3.03 6.44 -4.80
C CYS A 48 -1.92 5.45 -5.12
N ASP A 49 -0.78 5.61 -4.46
CA ASP A 49 0.34 4.68 -4.55
C ASP A 49 0.28 3.72 -3.35
N TYR A 50 0.56 2.44 -3.58
CA TYR A 50 0.52 1.44 -2.52
C TYR A 50 1.54 0.31 -2.76
N ASP A 51 2.02 -0.27 -1.66
CA ASP A 51 2.71 -1.56 -1.62
C ASP A 51 1.96 -2.44 -0.62
N LEU A 52 1.58 -3.64 -1.07
CA LEU A 52 0.80 -4.58 -0.27
C LEU A 52 1.65 -5.75 0.23
N GLY A 53 2.96 -5.77 -0.04
CA GLY A 53 3.81 -6.92 0.22
C GLY A 53 3.23 -8.17 -0.47
N ASN A 54 2.79 -9.14 0.34
CA ASN A 54 2.19 -10.39 -0.14
C ASN A 54 0.65 -10.37 -0.22
N ASP A 55 0.00 -9.23 0.08
CA ASP A 55 -1.46 -9.10 0.01
C ASP A 55 -1.92 -8.65 -1.39
N THR A 56 -3.22 -8.78 -1.64
CA THR A 56 -3.87 -8.31 -2.87
C THR A 56 -4.75 -7.10 -2.61
N LEU A 57 -4.81 -6.17 -3.57
CA LEU A 57 -5.68 -5.00 -3.48
C LEU A 57 -7.15 -5.43 -3.49
N TYR A 58 -7.90 -5.02 -2.46
CA TYR A 58 -9.35 -5.19 -2.43
C TYR A 58 -10.06 -4.18 -3.33
N ALA A 59 -9.86 -2.89 -3.05
CA ALA A 59 -10.40 -1.78 -3.84
C ALA A 59 -9.64 -0.47 -3.56
N VAL A 60 -9.65 0.46 -4.50
CA VAL A 60 -9.38 1.88 -4.27
C VAL A 60 -10.70 2.63 -4.38
N LYS A 61 -11.00 3.52 -3.43
CA LYS A 61 -12.25 4.30 -3.40
C LYS A 61 -11.95 5.75 -3.06
N TRP A 62 -12.63 6.67 -3.73
CA TRP A 62 -12.60 8.09 -3.41
C TRP A 62 -13.97 8.60 -2.99
N TYR A 63 -13.95 9.45 -1.96
CA TYR A 63 -15.16 10.03 -1.36
C TYR A 63 -15.05 11.55 -1.33
N LYS A 64 -16.17 12.22 -1.64
CA LYS A 64 -16.36 13.66 -1.49
C LYS A 64 -17.62 13.84 -0.68
N ASP A 65 -17.54 14.60 0.42
CA ASP A 65 -18.70 14.89 1.28
C ASP A 65 -19.50 13.64 1.72
N HIS A 66 -18.78 12.54 1.98
CA HIS A 66 -19.32 11.21 2.34
C HIS A 66 -19.96 10.41 1.19
N GLU A 67 -19.94 10.92 -0.04
CA GLU A 67 -20.42 10.20 -1.23
C GLU A 67 -19.25 9.55 -1.99
N GLU A 68 -19.37 8.25 -2.32
CA GLU A 68 -18.40 7.53 -3.15
C GLU A 68 -18.54 8.03 -4.60
N PHE A 69 -17.49 8.64 -5.15
CA PHE A 69 -17.51 9.17 -6.53
C PHE A 69 -16.63 8.39 -7.50
N TYR A 70 -15.69 7.58 -6.99
CA TYR A 70 -14.87 6.69 -7.80
C TYR A 70 -14.55 5.42 -7.04
N ARG A 71 -14.55 4.29 -7.74
CA ARG A 71 -14.09 3.01 -7.22
C ARG A 71 -13.38 2.19 -8.28
N PHE A 72 -12.22 1.65 -7.91
CA PHE A 72 -11.49 0.64 -8.68
C PHE A 72 -11.43 -0.67 -7.90
N VAL A 73 -11.87 -1.77 -8.53
CA VAL A 73 -11.80 -3.13 -8.00
C VAL A 73 -11.12 -4.01 -9.06
N PRO A 74 -9.89 -4.52 -8.82
CA PRO A 74 -9.11 -5.24 -9.83
C PRO A 74 -9.85 -6.41 -10.49
N LYS A 75 -10.70 -7.10 -9.73
CA LYS A 75 -11.44 -8.30 -10.17
C LYS A 75 -12.85 -8.00 -10.71
N ALA A 76 -13.29 -6.75 -10.70
CA ALA A 76 -14.63 -6.37 -11.18
C ALA A 76 -14.68 -6.16 -12.70
N ARG A 77 -15.89 -6.15 -13.25
CA ARG A 77 -16.18 -5.80 -14.64
C ARG A 77 -17.37 -4.83 -14.66
N PRO A 78 -17.17 -3.55 -15.04
CA PRO A 78 -15.88 -2.90 -15.30
C PRO A 78 -15.02 -2.79 -14.03
N GLN A 79 -13.70 -2.67 -14.20
CA GLN A 79 -12.76 -2.54 -13.07
C GLN A 79 -12.90 -1.20 -12.35
N ALA A 80 -13.13 -0.12 -13.09
CA ALA A 80 -13.37 1.21 -12.57
C ALA A 80 -14.82 1.62 -12.79
N ILE A 81 -15.42 2.25 -11.77
CA ILE A 81 -16.75 2.84 -11.82
C ILE A 81 -16.64 4.26 -11.26
N ALA A 82 -17.26 5.20 -11.97
CA ALA A 82 -17.39 6.59 -11.53
C ALA A 82 -18.86 6.93 -11.27
N TYR A 83 -19.08 7.75 -10.25
CA TYR A 83 -20.40 8.27 -9.88
C TYR A 83 -20.38 9.79 -9.96
N GLN A 84 -21.52 10.39 -10.30
CA GLN A 84 -21.68 11.83 -10.28
C GLN A 84 -21.83 12.30 -8.84
N VAL A 85 -21.17 13.40 -8.50
CA VAL A 85 -21.31 14.10 -7.21
C VAL A 85 -21.42 15.59 -7.46
N GLU A 86 -21.98 16.32 -6.50
CA GLU A 86 -22.12 17.76 -6.64
C GLU A 86 -20.75 18.46 -6.75
N GLY A 87 -20.60 19.29 -7.79
CA GLY A 87 -19.41 20.12 -7.99
C GLY A 87 -18.17 19.41 -8.58
N ALA A 88 -18.25 18.11 -8.91
CA ALA A 88 -17.16 17.39 -9.55
C ALA A 88 -17.66 16.40 -10.61
N ARG A 89 -16.86 16.21 -11.67
CA ARG A 89 -17.07 15.19 -12.69
C ARG A 89 -15.81 14.35 -12.80
N VAL A 90 -15.98 13.04 -12.79
CA VAL A 90 -14.88 12.09 -12.91
C VAL A 90 -14.73 11.71 -14.38
N ASP A 91 -13.52 11.85 -14.89
CA ASP A 91 -13.13 11.31 -16.18
C ASP A 91 -12.48 9.93 -15.97
N VAL A 92 -13.02 8.91 -16.65
CA VAL A 92 -12.53 7.52 -16.64
C VAL A 92 -12.16 7.03 -18.03
N SER A 93 -12.09 7.95 -19.01
CA SER A 93 -11.78 7.66 -20.41
C SER A 93 -10.29 7.45 -20.68
#